data_AF-A0A955LJZ0-F1
#
_entry.id   AF-A0A955LJZ0-F1
#
_cell.length_a   1.000
_cell.length_b   1.000
_cell.length_c   1.000
_cell.angle_alpha   90.00
_cell.angle_beta   90.00
_cell.angle_gamma   90.00
#
_symmetry.space_group_name_H-M   'P 1'
#
loop_
_entity.id
_entity.type
_entity.pdbx_description
1 polymer ?
#
loop_
_entity_poly.entity_id
_entity_poly.type
_entity_poly.pdbx_seq_one_letter_code
_entity_poly.pdbx_strand_id
1 'polypeptide(L)'
;MQRELKYPKWYHYDIYESLKGRIFSSESFSIAGLPGSGRTAALRVLCFNKGIQAEHFPNHKVLFVFSDTRGLGSVEERDYYRILYDDLLTAMGLPPDTSGNVDAYQTLSKLRASLSKAVSEYDRVVFACNRFFVLGGDLARVQLQLSLLRDAFKDSVVFIISLEHPQQEVNQDTEKALHPLATSTYFMPLLSHDEMERSLKLYLGFYSLNAPKDRLGVIAELSGGHPGLANLLLRLFARSPVASKASVGQLLQEPTLVNELERITRYFTDEQRSHLVRLAQVSDVSELWPTVSEDRVLVETGLVNKEAGVAIPLLKRYLVGSVHVPNARFDINGGRVFLDSKELEGLSLTEFRIIEHLVRNTGKIVTRDELAAIISPDSEGAGVSNESIDQYISRLRKKISLISDGEIIKTVFGRGYMVD
;
A
#
# COMPACT_ATOMS: atom_id res chain seq x y z
N MET A 1 1.26 24.49 -13.25
CA MET A 1 0.04 25.28 -12.94
C MET A 1 -0.69 24.59 -11.78
N GLN A 2 -0.48 25.07 -10.55
CA GLN A 2 -1.09 24.54 -9.32
C GLN A 2 -2.59 24.90 -9.31
N ARG A 3 -3.48 23.97 -9.66
CA ARG A 3 -4.92 24.17 -9.51
C ARG A 3 -5.30 23.91 -8.06
N GLU A 4 -6.01 24.84 -7.45
CA GLU A 4 -6.65 24.65 -6.15
C GLU A 4 -7.55 23.41 -6.20
N LEU A 5 -7.30 22.46 -5.30
CA LEU A 5 -8.06 21.22 -5.26
C LEU A 5 -9.41 21.49 -4.60
N LYS A 6 -10.51 21.25 -5.32
CA LYS A 6 -11.89 21.43 -4.84
C LYS A 6 -12.32 20.33 -3.86
N TYR A 7 -11.61 20.19 -2.74
CA TYR A 7 -12.06 19.37 -1.62
C TYR A 7 -12.76 20.26 -0.58
N PRO A 8 -13.84 19.78 0.04
CA PRO A 8 -14.51 20.50 1.12
C PRO A 8 -13.63 20.55 2.38
N LYS A 9 -13.83 21.55 3.23
CA LYS A 9 -13.03 21.76 4.47
C LYS A 9 -13.04 20.58 5.45
N TRP A 10 -14.09 19.76 5.42
CA TRP A 10 -14.21 18.59 6.29
C TRP A 10 -13.48 17.34 5.75
N TYR A 11 -12.96 17.37 4.52
CA TYR A 11 -12.32 16.22 3.89
C TYR A 11 -11.07 15.83 4.69
N HIS A 12 -11.04 14.62 5.25
CA HIS A 12 -9.96 14.16 6.14
C HIS A 12 -9.65 15.11 7.31
N TYR A 13 -10.67 15.77 7.86
CA TYR A 13 -10.52 16.75 8.96
C TYR A 13 -9.68 16.21 10.13
N ASP A 14 -9.99 15.00 10.59
CA ASP A 14 -9.30 14.37 11.74
C ASP A 14 -7.82 14.08 11.45
N ILE A 15 -7.50 13.80 10.18
CA ILE A 15 -6.13 13.65 9.72
C ILE A 15 -5.40 14.98 9.85
N TYR A 16 -6.00 16.08 9.37
CA TYR A 16 -5.34 17.39 9.42
C TYR A 16 -5.20 17.96 10.84
N GLU A 17 -6.16 17.70 11.74
CA GLU A 17 -5.98 18.00 13.16
C GLU A 17 -4.82 17.21 13.78
N SER A 18 -4.72 15.91 13.45
CA SER A 18 -3.60 15.07 13.90
C SER A 18 -2.25 15.56 13.35
N LEU A 19 -2.21 15.97 12.07
CA LEU A 19 -1.00 16.50 11.44
C LEU A 19 -0.61 17.87 12.01
N LYS A 20 -1.59 18.74 12.31
CA LYS A 20 -1.36 20.05 12.90
C LYS A 20 -0.58 19.95 14.21
N GLY A 21 -1.01 19.09 15.14
CA GLY A 21 -0.32 18.90 16.42
C GLY A 21 1.16 18.53 16.24
N ARG A 22 1.45 17.66 15.26
CA ARG A 22 2.82 17.21 14.92
C ARG A 22 3.65 18.28 14.21
N ILE A 23 3.05 19.06 13.31
CA ILE A 23 3.72 20.17 12.63
C ILE A 23 4.18 21.23 13.65
N PHE A 24 3.40 21.47 14.71
CA PHE A 24 3.76 22.43 15.75
C PHE A 24 4.60 21.87 16.88
N SER A 25 4.68 20.55 17.05
CA SER A 25 5.68 19.93 17.93
C SER A 25 7.10 20.03 17.37
N SER A 26 7.28 20.54 16.15
CA SER A 26 8.56 20.73 15.47
C SER A 26 9.35 19.46 15.21
N GLU A 27 8.67 18.32 15.34
CA GLU A 27 9.22 17.04 14.97
C GLU A 27 8.82 16.74 13.53
N SER A 28 9.80 16.48 12.69
CA SER A 28 9.56 15.84 11.41
C SER A 28 9.09 14.40 11.64
N PHE A 29 8.18 13.93 10.80
CA PHE A 29 7.54 12.63 10.98
C PHE A 29 7.22 11.98 9.64
N SER A 30 7.05 10.67 9.68
CA SER A 30 6.65 9.87 8.55
C SER A 30 5.14 9.72 8.52
N ILE A 31 4.56 9.65 7.32
CA ILE A 31 3.17 9.25 7.11
C ILE A 31 3.13 7.91 6.38
N ALA A 32 2.45 6.95 7.00
CA ALA A 32 2.29 5.59 6.53
C ALA A 32 0.80 5.25 6.41
N GLY A 33 0.46 4.20 5.66
CA GLY A 33 -0.91 3.78 5.48
C GLY A 33 -1.04 2.78 4.35
N LEU A 34 -2.17 2.07 4.32
CA LEU A 34 -2.43 1.04 3.31
C LEU A 34 -2.33 1.61 1.88
N PRO A 35 -1.94 0.80 0.88
CA PRO A 35 -1.94 1.23 -0.50
C PRO A 35 -3.33 1.69 -0.95
N GLY A 36 -3.49 2.98 -1.26
CA GLY A 36 -4.80 3.55 -1.62
C GLY A 36 -5.59 4.12 -0.44
N SER A 37 -4.99 4.23 0.74
CA SER A 37 -5.52 4.97 1.91
C SER A 37 -5.70 6.48 1.69
N GLY A 38 -5.11 7.03 0.63
CA GLY A 38 -5.25 8.45 0.29
C GLY A 38 -4.07 9.34 0.72
N ARG A 39 -2.94 8.79 1.18
CA ARG A 39 -1.70 9.53 1.57
C ARG A 39 -1.37 10.70 0.65
N THR A 40 -1.13 10.43 -0.63
CA THR A 40 -0.77 11.47 -1.61
C THR A 40 -1.89 12.50 -1.79
N ALA A 41 -3.16 12.08 -1.72
CA ALA A 41 -4.28 13.01 -1.81
C ALA A 41 -4.32 13.92 -0.57
N ALA A 42 -4.13 13.35 0.63
CA ALA A 42 -4.09 14.09 1.88
C ALA A 42 -2.96 15.13 1.90
N LEU A 43 -1.73 14.74 1.51
CA LEU A 43 -0.58 15.65 1.40
C LEU A 43 -0.81 16.75 0.36
N ARG A 44 -1.36 16.42 -0.81
CA ARG A 44 -1.67 17.42 -1.84
C ARG A 44 -2.73 18.42 -1.37
N VAL A 45 -3.79 17.94 -0.72
CA VAL A 45 -4.83 18.81 -0.18
C VAL A 45 -4.25 19.71 0.92
N LEU A 46 -3.41 19.18 1.82
CA LEU A 46 -2.71 19.97 2.82
C LEU A 46 -1.89 21.10 2.19
N CYS A 47 -1.16 20.83 1.10
CA CYS A 47 -0.29 21.81 0.46
C CYS A 47 -1.01 22.81 -0.45
N PHE A 48 -2.13 22.43 -1.07
CA PHE A 48 -2.75 23.22 -2.14
C PHE A 48 -4.17 23.73 -1.84
N ASN A 49 -4.85 23.28 -0.79
CA ASN A 49 -6.19 23.74 -0.45
C ASN A 49 -6.13 24.85 0.61
N LYS A 50 -6.36 26.11 0.20
CA LYS A 50 -6.29 27.27 1.09
C LYS A 50 -7.40 27.27 2.14
N GLY A 51 -8.56 26.69 1.84
CA GLY A 51 -9.66 26.53 2.79
C GLY A 51 -9.30 25.62 3.96
N ILE A 52 -8.68 24.47 3.68
CA ILE A 52 -8.15 23.53 4.68
C ILE A 52 -7.03 24.19 5.49
N GLN A 53 -6.08 24.86 4.81
CA GLN A 53 -5.00 25.57 5.51
C GLN A 53 -5.55 26.64 6.46
N ALA A 54 -6.51 27.46 6.03
CA ALA A 54 -7.10 28.49 6.87
C ALA A 54 -7.93 27.91 8.04
N GLU A 55 -8.58 26.77 7.84
CA GLU A 55 -9.38 26.10 8.88
C GLU A 55 -8.49 25.53 9.99
N HIS A 56 -7.44 24.80 9.62
CA HIS A 56 -6.60 24.07 10.56
C HIS A 56 -5.43 24.92 11.10
N PHE A 57 -4.97 25.93 10.34
CA PHE A 57 -3.84 26.79 10.67
C PHE A 57 -4.21 28.29 10.72
N PRO A 58 -5.30 28.70 11.39
CA PRO A 58 -5.86 30.06 11.26
C PRO A 58 -4.94 31.16 11.80
N ASN A 59 -4.11 30.84 12.79
CA ASN A 59 -3.25 31.80 13.50
C ASN A 59 -1.76 31.65 13.16
N HIS A 60 -1.44 30.85 12.14
CA HIS A 60 -0.06 30.54 11.80
C HIS A 60 0.18 30.73 10.32
N LYS A 61 1.23 31.47 9.99
CA LYS A 61 1.69 31.64 8.62
C LYS A 61 2.57 30.45 8.24
N VAL A 62 1.94 29.39 7.73
CA VAL A 62 2.62 28.15 7.33
C VAL A 62 2.85 28.11 5.82
N LEU A 63 4.10 27.89 5.42
CA LEU A 63 4.46 27.62 4.02
C LEU A 63 4.48 26.12 3.78
N PHE A 64 3.55 25.62 2.98
CA PHE A 64 3.54 24.21 2.57
C PHE A 64 4.25 24.03 1.23
N VAL A 65 5.24 23.15 1.22
CA VAL A 65 6.03 22.76 0.05
C VAL A 65 5.69 21.30 -0.26
N PHE A 66 5.15 21.02 -1.45
CA PHE A 66 4.86 19.64 -1.86
C PHE A 66 5.95 19.15 -2.80
N SER A 67 6.67 18.12 -2.40
CA SER A 67 7.76 17.53 -3.18
C SER A 67 7.48 16.08 -3.51
N ASP A 68 7.55 15.73 -4.78
CA ASP A 68 7.12 14.43 -5.31
C ASP A 68 8.19 13.87 -6.24
N THR A 69 8.80 12.76 -5.84
CA THR A 69 9.89 12.11 -6.58
C THR A 69 9.39 10.98 -7.49
N ARG A 70 8.07 10.85 -7.65
CA ARG A 70 7.47 9.83 -8.53
C ARG A 70 7.94 9.98 -9.98
N GLY A 71 8.37 8.86 -10.56
CA GLY A 71 8.75 8.78 -11.97
C GLY A 71 10.18 9.24 -12.26
N LEU A 72 10.95 9.58 -11.23
CA LEU A 72 12.39 9.70 -11.35
C LEU A 72 12.99 8.29 -11.39
N GLY A 73 13.92 8.05 -12.32
CA GLY A 73 14.66 6.80 -12.45
C GLY A 73 15.70 6.65 -11.35
N SER A 74 16.96 6.38 -11.70
CA SER A 74 18.06 6.48 -10.74
C SER A 74 18.23 7.94 -10.31
N VAL A 75 18.00 8.21 -9.02
CA VAL A 75 18.11 9.56 -8.43
C VAL A 75 19.45 9.67 -7.70
N GLU A 76 20.24 10.69 -7.99
CA GLU A 76 21.47 11.01 -7.26
C GLU A 76 21.17 11.95 -6.08
N GLU A 77 22.12 12.07 -5.14
CA GLU A 77 22.01 12.98 -3.98
C GLU A 77 21.58 14.41 -4.37
N ARG A 78 22.17 14.96 -5.44
CA ARG A 78 21.89 16.33 -5.89
C ARG A 78 20.43 16.53 -6.33
N ASP A 79 19.80 15.48 -6.87
CA ASP A 79 18.47 15.58 -7.47
C ASP A 79 17.42 15.76 -6.37
N TYR A 80 17.62 15.12 -5.21
CA TYR A 80 16.81 15.33 -4.02
C TYR A 80 16.84 16.79 -3.55
N TYR A 81 18.04 17.38 -3.43
CA TYR A 81 18.17 18.79 -3.02
C TYR A 81 17.61 19.74 -4.06
N ARG A 82 17.79 19.44 -5.34
CA ARG A 82 17.27 20.25 -6.45
C ARG A 82 15.74 20.31 -6.42
N ILE A 83 15.08 19.16 -6.25
CA ILE A 83 13.61 19.08 -6.18
C ILE A 83 13.08 19.90 -5.00
N LEU A 84 13.63 19.68 -3.80
CA LEU A 84 13.23 20.45 -2.61
C LEU A 84 13.42 21.95 -2.81
N TYR A 85 14.49 22.34 -3.48
CA TYR A 85 14.81 23.73 -3.75
C TYR A 85 13.83 24.35 -4.76
N ASP A 86 13.59 23.72 -5.90
CA ASP A 86 12.67 24.23 -6.91
C ASP A 86 11.22 24.27 -6.40
N ASP A 87 10.82 23.28 -5.59
CA ASP A 87 9.49 23.26 -4.96
C ASP A 87 9.36 24.35 -3.90
N LEU A 88 10.42 24.62 -3.11
CA LEU A 88 10.44 25.73 -2.15
C LEU A 88 10.30 27.08 -2.88
N LEU A 89 11.07 27.31 -3.95
CA LEU A 89 10.96 28.51 -4.77
C LEU A 89 9.54 28.68 -5.29
N THR A 90 8.97 27.61 -5.84
CA THR A 90 7.60 27.60 -6.36
C THR A 90 6.58 27.93 -5.27
N ALA A 91 6.71 27.35 -4.07
CA ALA A 91 5.84 27.63 -2.94
C ALA A 91 5.94 29.09 -2.47
N MET A 92 7.12 29.69 -2.57
CA MET A 92 7.37 31.12 -2.32
C MET A 92 6.90 32.04 -3.46
N GLY A 93 6.36 31.49 -4.57
CA GLY A 93 5.93 32.26 -5.74
C GLY A 93 7.07 32.72 -6.65
N LEU A 94 8.24 32.08 -6.55
CA LEU A 94 9.43 32.35 -7.36
C LEU A 94 9.55 31.33 -8.51
N PRO A 95 10.17 31.70 -9.65
CA PRO A 95 10.45 30.74 -10.72
C PRO A 95 11.47 29.68 -10.26
N PRO A 96 11.43 28.46 -10.83
CA PRO A 96 12.43 27.43 -10.55
C PRO A 96 13.83 27.89 -10.97
N ASP A 97 14.86 27.32 -10.36
CA ASP A 97 16.23 27.75 -10.62
C ASP A 97 16.70 27.26 -12.00
N THR A 98 16.96 28.21 -12.91
CA THR A 98 17.43 27.93 -14.27
C THR A 98 18.93 27.75 -14.37
N SER A 99 19.69 27.93 -13.28
CA SER A 99 21.12 27.66 -13.31
C SER A 99 21.37 26.17 -13.57
N GLY A 100 22.41 25.88 -14.36
CA GLY A 100 22.66 24.56 -14.94
C GLY A 100 23.02 23.45 -13.95
N ASN A 101 23.77 22.46 -14.42
CA ASN A 101 24.15 21.30 -13.61
C ASN A 101 25.19 21.70 -12.53
N VAL A 102 24.70 22.11 -11.37
CA VAL A 102 25.50 22.36 -10.15
C VAL A 102 25.57 21.10 -9.29
N ASP A 103 26.66 20.96 -8.53
CA ASP A 103 26.85 19.82 -7.64
C ASP A 103 25.86 19.83 -6.44
N ALA A 104 25.86 18.72 -5.68
CA ALA A 104 24.98 18.53 -4.54
C ALA A 104 25.20 19.59 -3.43
N TYR A 105 26.45 19.96 -3.14
CA TYR A 105 26.78 20.91 -2.09
C TYR A 105 26.28 22.33 -2.42
N GLN A 106 26.50 22.78 -3.66
CA GLN A 106 26.01 24.07 -4.13
C GLN A 106 24.48 24.11 -4.14
N THR A 107 23.83 23.02 -4.55
CA THR A 107 22.37 22.92 -4.53
C THR A 107 21.82 22.97 -3.11
N LEU A 108 22.42 22.25 -2.17
CA LEU A 108 22.06 22.29 -0.74
C LEU A 108 22.29 23.69 -0.13
N SER A 109 23.37 24.37 -0.52
CA SER A 109 23.65 25.75 -0.09
C SER A 109 22.58 26.74 -0.56
N LYS A 110 22.12 26.63 -1.82
CA LYS A 110 21.01 27.43 -2.36
C LYS A 110 19.68 27.13 -1.68
N LEU A 111 19.39 25.85 -1.43
CA LEU A 111 18.22 25.43 -0.65
C LEU A 111 18.26 26.09 0.73
N ARG A 112 19.40 26.01 1.43
CA ARG A 112 19.59 26.62 2.76
C ARG A 112 19.39 28.14 2.73
N ALA A 113 19.95 28.84 1.75
CA ALA A 113 19.79 30.29 1.62
C ALA A 113 18.33 30.69 1.40
N SER A 114 17.61 29.97 0.54
CA SER A 114 16.20 30.25 0.25
C SER A 114 15.30 29.88 1.41
N LEU A 115 15.62 28.79 2.11
CA LEU A 115 14.94 28.39 3.34
C LEU A 115 15.11 29.45 4.44
N SER A 116 16.31 30.04 4.57
CA SER A 116 16.56 31.15 5.50
C SER A 116 15.66 32.37 5.23
N LYS A 117 15.31 32.63 3.96
CA LYS A 117 14.36 33.69 3.59
C LYS A 117 12.91 33.27 3.89
N ALA A 118 12.56 32.01 3.67
CA ALA A 118 11.23 31.51 4.00
C ALA A 118 10.96 31.55 5.52
N VAL A 119 11.89 31.08 6.35
CA VAL A 119 11.70 31.08 7.82
C VAL A 119 11.67 32.49 8.44
N SER A 120 12.11 33.54 7.74
CA SER A 120 11.92 34.93 8.21
C SER A 120 10.54 35.48 7.89
N GLU A 121 9.79 34.84 6.99
CA GLU A 121 8.45 35.27 6.57
C GLU A 121 7.33 34.37 7.10
N TYR A 122 7.62 33.12 7.49
CA TYR A 122 6.66 32.08 7.86
C TYR A 122 7.03 31.47 9.21
N ASP A 123 6.03 31.18 10.05
CA ASP A 123 6.22 30.54 11.36
C ASP A 123 6.72 29.09 11.23
N ARG A 124 6.30 28.44 10.13
CA ARG A 124 6.62 27.07 9.79
C ARG A 124 6.79 26.92 8.27
N VAL A 125 7.80 26.18 7.85
CA VAL A 125 8.00 25.69 6.48
C VAL A 125 7.88 24.17 6.52
N VAL A 126 6.84 23.63 5.88
CA VAL A 126 6.50 22.22 5.91
C VAL A 126 6.77 21.60 4.55
N PHE A 127 7.76 20.71 4.46
CA PHE A 127 8.05 19.91 3.28
C PHE A 127 7.25 18.60 3.34
N ALA A 128 6.21 18.48 2.51
CA ALA A 128 5.46 17.25 2.30
C ALA A 128 6.12 16.43 1.17
N CYS A 129 7.02 15.54 1.57
CA CYS A 129 7.82 14.70 0.69
C CYS A 129 7.09 13.40 0.36
N ASN A 130 6.47 13.32 -0.81
CA ASN A 130 5.68 12.16 -1.26
C ASN A 130 6.55 11.15 -2.03
N ARG A 131 6.64 9.91 -1.53
CA ARG A 131 7.49 8.83 -2.08
C ARG A 131 8.95 9.24 -2.27
N PHE A 132 9.41 10.12 -1.39
CA PHE A 132 10.79 10.52 -1.28
C PHE A 132 11.61 9.29 -0.87
N PHE A 133 12.84 9.18 -1.40
CA PHE A 133 13.77 8.09 -1.10
C PHE A 133 13.52 6.77 -1.86
N VAL A 134 13.49 6.86 -3.20
CA VAL A 134 13.54 5.68 -4.07
C VAL A 134 14.88 4.95 -3.85
N LEU A 135 14.82 3.63 -3.64
CA LEU A 135 15.95 2.74 -3.32
C LEU A 135 17.20 3.04 -4.16
N GLY A 136 18.32 3.43 -3.50
CA GLY A 136 19.59 3.80 -4.14
C GLY A 136 20.68 4.22 -3.12
N GLY A 137 21.95 4.19 -3.53
CA GLY A 137 23.15 4.12 -2.68
C GLY A 137 23.59 5.34 -1.83
N ASP A 138 22.82 6.41 -1.73
CA ASP A 138 23.18 7.61 -0.93
C ASP A 138 22.07 8.11 0.02
N LEU A 139 21.03 7.30 0.24
CA LEU A 139 19.86 7.65 1.05
C LEU A 139 20.22 8.15 2.47
N ALA A 140 21.08 7.42 3.18
CA ALA A 140 21.48 7.77 4.54
C ALA A 140 22.15 9.16 4.62
N ARG A 141 22.94 9.51 3.59
CA ARG A 141 23.60 10.82 3.51
C ARG A 141 22.58 11.93 3.29
N VAL A 142 21.65 11.77 2.35
CA VAL A 142 20.58 12.75 2.08
C VAL A 142 19.77 12.99 3.35
N GLN A 143 19.34 11.92 4.03
CA GLN A 143 18.58 12.04 5.27
C GLN A 143 19.36 12.76 6.36
N LEU A 144 20.65 12.44 6.54
CA LEU A 144 21.52 13.13 7.49
C LEU A 144 21.63 14.63 7.18
N GLN A 145 21.88 15.00 5.91
CA GLN A 145 22.01 16.41 5.52
C GLN A 145 20.70 17.19 5.71
N LEU A 146 19.56 16.58 5.37
CA LEU A 146 18.26 17.21 5.63
C LEU A 146 17.95 17.34 7.13
N SER A 147 18.43 16.40 7.95
CA SER A 147 18.31 16.49 9.42
C SER A 147 19.14 17.65 9.96
N LEU A 148 20.39 17.78 9.50
CA LEU A 148 21.25 18.92 9.84
C LEU A 148 20.66 20.25 9.35
N LEU A 149 20.03 20.26 8.18
CA LEU A 149 19.34 21.42 7.64
C LEU A 149 18.15 21.82 8.53
N ARG A 150 17.30 20.85 8.92
CA ARG A 150 16.20 21.06 9.87
C ARG A 150 16.73 21.64 11.17
N ASP A 151 17.73 21.00 11.77
CA ASP A 151 18.28 21.39 13.07
C ASP A 151 18.90 22.79 13.03
N ALA A 152 19.48 23.20 11.90
CA ALA A 152 19.98 24.56 11.69
C ALA A 152 18.88 25.63 11.71
N PHE A 153 17.64 25.27 11.38
CA PHE A 153 16.46 26.13 11.43
C PHE A 153 15.51 25.78 12.59
N LYS A 154 15.98 24.99 13.55
CA LYS A 154 15.27 24.60 14.79
C LYS A 154 13.81 24.19 14.49
N ASP A 155 12.88 24.85 15.15
CA ASP A 155 11.47 24.53 15.18
C ASP A 155 10.72 24.95 13.90
N SER A 156 11.33 25.78 13.05
CA SER A 156 10.66 26.41 11.92
C SER A 156 10.50 25.49 10.71
N VAL A 157 11.22 24.37 10.63
CA VAL A 157 11.22 23.50 9.44
C VAL A 157 10.76 22.10 9.84
N VAL A 158 9.77 21.58 9.11
CA VAL A 158 9.20 20.24 9.35
C VAL A 158 9.17 19.48 8.04
N PHE A 159 9.61 18.22 8.08
CA PHE A 159 9.51 17.28 6.98
C PHE A 159 8.43 16.24 7.30
N ILE A 160 7.47 16.08 6.38
CA ILE A 160 6.48 15.01 6.37
C ILE A 160 6.86 14.04 5.27
N ILE A 161 7.20 12.81 5.61
CA ILE A 161 7.75 11.84 4.65
C ILE A 161 6.75 10.72 4.41
N SER A 162 6.22 10.60 3.20
CA SER A 162 5.35 9.49 2.85
C SER A 162 6.18 8.26 2.52
N LEU A 163 6.18 7.30 3.45
CA LEU A 163 6.79 5.97 3.27
C LEU A 163 5.90 5.14 2.34
N GLU A 164 6.46 4.26 1.50
CA GLU A 164 5.65 3.25 0.81
C GLU A 164 5.48 2.03 1.71
N HIS A 165 6.56 1.41 2.19
CA HIS A 165 6.53 0.22 3.06
C HIS A 165 7.21 0.51 4.42
N PRO A 166 6.46 0.81 5.49
CA PRO A 166 7.01 1.29 6.76
C PRO A 166 8.00 0.34 7.43
N GLN A 167 7.93 -0.96 7.14
CA GLN A 167 8.83 -1.96 7.72
C GLN A 167 9.93 -2.44 6.75
N GLN A 168 9.71 -2.41 5.43
CA GLN A 168 10.75 -2.79 4.47
C GLN A 168 11.74 -1.63 4.22
N GLU A 169 11.27 -0.39 4.34
CA GLU A 169 12.14 0.80 4.37
C GLU A 169 12.86 0.94 5.73
N VAL A 170 12.38 0.23 6.76
CA VAL A 170 12.97 0.16 8.10
C VAL A 170 13.53 -1.26 8.31
N ASN A 171 14.55 -1.61 7.53
CA ASN A 171 15.24 -2.89 7.68
C ASN A 171 15.79 -3.01 9.13
N GLN A 172 15.73 -4.20 9.74
CA GLN A 172 16.08 -4.41 11.16
C GLN A 172 17.55 -4.09 11.51
N ASP A 173 18.47 -4.18 10.54
CA ASP A 173 19.86 -3.70 10.72
C ASP A 173 19.97 -2.16 10.72
N THR A 174 18.92 -1.47 10.26
CA THR A 174 18.82 -0.02 10.10
C THR A 174 17.98 0.65 11.19
N GLU A 175 17.29 -0.12 12.04
CA GLU A 175 16.61 0.42 13.23
C GLU A 175 17.61 1.11 14.18
N LYS A 176 18.87 0.63 14.19
CA LYS A 176 20.00 1.26 14.90
C LYS A 176 20.67 2.39 14.12
N ALA A 177 20.49 2.46 12.81
CA ALA A 177 20.91 3.57 11.96
C ALA A 177 19.71 4.47 11.66
N LEU A 178 19.15 5.00 12.76
CA LEU A 178 18.18 6.10 12.86
C LEU A 178 17.78 6.71 11.52
N HIS A 179 16.48 6.69 11.21
CA HIS A 179 15.86 7.62 10.28
C HIS A 179 16.01 9.05 10.86
N PRO A 180 17.13 9.77 10.66
CA PRO A 180 17.48 10.93 11.49
C PRO A 180 16.52 12.11 11.23
N LEU A 181 15.86 12.07 10.07
CA LEU A 181 14.94 13.09 9.62
C LEU A 181 13.56 12.95 10.23
N ALA A 182 13.10 11.77 10.65
CA ALA A 182 11.74 11.58 11.16
C ALA A 182 11.72 10.72 12.41
N THR A 183 11.18 11.29 13.51
CA THR A 183 11.24 10.70 14.86
C THR A 183 10.03 9.82 15.17
N SER A 184 8.94 9.98 14.42
CA SER A 184 7.71 9.23 14.62
C SER A 184 7.01 8.95 13.29
N THR A 185 6.08 8.00 13.30
CA THR A 185 5.23 7.67 12.16
C THR A 185 3.77 7.88 12.53
N TYR A 186 3.04 8.61 11.69
CA TYR A 186 1.58 8.69 11.70
C TYR A 186 1.03 7.67 10.70
N PHE A 187 0.33 6.66 11.22
CA PHE A 187 -0.39 5.70 10.39
C PHE A 187 -1.77 6.25 10.07
N MET A 188 -2.09 6.39 8.78
CA MET A 188 -3.42 6.80 8.34
C MET A 188 -4.42 5.68 8.62
N PRO A 189 -5.41 5.93 9.50
CA PRO A 189 -6.42 4.93 9.80
C PRO A 189 -7.39 4.77 8.63
N LEU A 190 -8.10 3.63 8.61
CA LEU A 190 -9.31 3.47 7.81
C LEU A 190 -10.34 4.53 8.20
N LEU A 191 -11.10 5.00 7.21
CA LEU A 191 -12.14 5.99 7.46
C LEU A 191 -13.26 5.38 8.30
N SER A 192 -13.80 6.18 9.21
CA SER A 192 -15.06 5.85 9.87
C SER A 192 -16.20 5.76 8.85
N HIS A 193 -17.32 5.16 9.27
CA HIS A 193 -18.50 5.02 8.41
C HIS A 193 -18.98 6.37 7.86
N ASP A 194 -19.05 7.39 8.71
CA ASP A 194 -19.48 8.74 8.35
C ASP A 194 -18.52 9.42 7.36
N GLU A 195 -17.21 9.33 7.61
CA GLU A 195 -16.19 9.86 6.69
C GLU A 195 -16.21 9.15 5.34
N MET A 196 -16.43 7.83 5.34
CA MET A 196 -16.55 7.05 4.12
C MET A 196 -17.78 7.48 3.31
N GLU A 197 -18.94 7.63 3.94
CA GLU A 197 -20.16 8.06 3.24
C GLU A 197 -20.00 9.46 2.63
N ARG A 198 -19.37 10.39 3.37
CA ARG A 198 -19.06 11.73 2.86
C ARG A 198 -18.07 11.69 1.69
N SER A 199 -17.04 10.84 1.78
CA SER A 199 -16.05 10.65 0.71
C SER A 199 -16.68 10.07 -0.55
N LEU A 200 -17.58 9.09 -0.42
CA LEU A 200 -18.30 8.53 -1.55
C LEU A 200 -19.18 9.57 -2.26
N LYS A 201 -19.89 10.43 -1.50
CA LYS A 201 -20.66 11.56 -2.06
C LYS A 201 -19.77 12.52 -2.84
N LEU A 202 -18.56 12.79 -2.33
CA LEU A 202 -17.58 13.62 -3.03
C LEU A 202 -17.10 12.97 -4.34
N TYR A 203 -16.79 11.67 -4.31
CA TYR A 203 -16.36 10.93 -5.51
C TYR A 203 -17.44 10.90 -6.59
N LEU A 204 -18.72 10.74 -6.23
CA LEU A 204 -19.84 10.86 -7.17
C LEU A 204 -19.83 12.19 -7.90
N GLY A 205 -19.63 13.29 -7.17
CA GLY A 205 -19.53 14.63 -7.73
C GLY A 205 -18.35 14.77 -8.69
N PHE A 206 -17.15 14.31 -8.29
CA PHE A 206 -15.96 14.41 -9.14
C PHE A 206 -16.07 13.64 -10.45
N TYR A 207 -16.67 12.46 -10.41
CA TYR A 207 -16.79 11.61 -11.58
C TYR A 207 -18.10 11.80 -12.34
N SER A 208 -18.98 12.71 -11.89
CA SER A 208 -20.32 12.93 -12.47
C SER A 208 -21.10 11.61 -12.62
N LEU A 209 -20.99 10.73 -11.63
CA LEU A 209 -21.62 9.41 -11.66
C LEU A 209 -23.02 9.47 -11.07
N ASN A 210 -23.96 8.78 -11.72
CA ASN A 210 -25.28 8.49 -11.19
C ASN A 210 -25.26 7.10 -10.55
N ALA A 211 -24.64 6.95 -9.37
CA ALA A 211 -24.76 5.69 -8.64
C ALA A 211 -26.07 5.67 -7.83
N PRO A 212 -26.73 4.51 -7.71
CA PRO A 212 -27.89 4.36 -6.84
C PRO A 212 -27.50 4.66 -5.39
N LYS A 213 -28.14 5.65 -4.73
CA LYS A 213 -27.82 6.06 -3.35
C LYS A 213 -27.94 4.90 -2.36
N ASP A 214 -28.80 3.91 -2.65
CA ASP A 214 -28.99 2.66 -1.90
C ASP A 214 -27.76 1.75 -1.90
N ARG A 215 -26.78 1.97 -2.79
CA ARG A 215 -25.56 1.16 -2.89
C ARG A 215 -24.35 1.78 -2.19
N LEU A 216 -24.43 3.03 -1.73
CA LEU A 216 -23.33 3.66 -1.00
C LEU A 216 -23.06 2.96 0.34
N GLY A 217 -24.11 2.52 1.03
CA GLY A 217 -23.99 1.71 2.25
C GLY A 217 -23.25 0.40 2.00
N VAL A 218 -23.62 -0.31 0.92
CA VAL A 218 -22.95 -1.57 0.52
C VAL A 218 -21.48 -1.34 0.19
N ILE A 219 -21.13 -0.26 -0.51
CA ILE A 219 -19.74 0.08 -0.81
C ILE A 219 -18.97 0.41 0.48
N ALA A 220 -19.56 1.20 1.38
CA ALA A 220 -18.94 1.57 2.66
C ALA A 220 -18.69 0.33 3.53
N GLU A 221 -19.65 -0.59 3.59
CA GLU A 221 -19.54 -1.87 4.30
C GLU A 221 -18.43 -2.73 3.69
N LEU A 222 -18.49 -3.03 2.39
CA LEU A 222 -17.54 -3.93 1.72
C LEU A 222 -16.10 -3.40 1.74
N SER A 223 -15.92 -2.08 1.62
CA SER A 223 -14.61 -1.44 1.69
C SER A 223 -14.07 -1.27 3.11
N GLY A 224 -14.91 -1.40 4.14
CA GLY A 224 -14.53 -1.26 5.54
C GLY A 224 -13.76 0.02 5.84
N GLY A 225 -14.13 1.14 5.22
CA GLY A 225 -13.44 2.42 5.43
C GLY A 225 -12.19 2.64 4.56
N HIS A 226 -11.83 1.71 3.67
CA HIS A 226 -10.67 1.89 2.77
C HIS A 226 -11.01 2.74 1.53
N PRO A 227 -10.46 3.97 1.36
CA PRO A 227 -10.85 4.90 0.29
C PRO A 227 -10.59 4.38 -1.14
N GLY A 228 -9.45 3.74 -1.38
CA GLY A 228 -9.09 3.18 -2.68
C GLY A 228 -10.08 2.11 -3.17
N LEU A 229 -10.33 1.09 -2.36
CA LEU A 229 -11.37 0.08 -2.58
C LEU A 229 -12.76 0.69 -2.73
N ALA A 230 -13.15 1.62 -1.87
CA ALA A 230 -14.46 2.29 -1.94
C ALA A 230 -14.65 3.01 -3.29
N ASN A 231 -13.65 3.78 -3.72
CA ASN A 231 -13.65 4.46 -5.01
C ASN A 231 -13.64 3.47 -6.20
N LEU A 232 -12.92 2.35 -6.08
CA LEU A 232 -12.94 1.31 -7.09
C LEU A 232 -14.32 0.67 -7.24
N LEU A 233 -14.93 0.24 -6.13
CA LEU A 233 -16.28 -0.32 -6.12
C LEU A 233 -17.31 0.67 -6.66
N LEU A 234 -17.23 1.94 -6.27
CA LEU A 234 -18.11 2.98 -6.78
C LEU A 234 -18.08 3.07 -8.31
N ARG A 235 -16.87 3.07 -8.88
CA ARG A 235 -16.68 3.12 -10.33
C ARG A 235 -17.14 1.83 -11.01
N LEU A 236 -16.93 0.67 -10.39
CA LEU A 236 -17.42 -0.61 -10.91
C LEU A 236 -18.95 -0.66 -10.94
N PHE A 237 -19.60 -0.27 -9.84
CA PHE A 237 -21.06 -0.29 -9.71
C PHE A 237 -21.72 0.74 -10.61
N ALA A 238 -21.10 1.91 -10.81
CA ALA A 238 -21.61 2.92 -11.73
C ALA A 238 -21.50 2.51 -13.21
N ARG A 239 -20.52 1.66 -13.56
CA ARG A 239 -20.34 1.15 -14.92
C ARG A 239 -21.24 -0.05 -15.23
N SER A 240 -21.59 -0.85 -14.23
CA SER A 240 -22.40 -2.06 -14.40
C SER A 240 -23.45 -2.19 -13.30
N PRO A 241 -24.75 -1.98 -13.63
CA PRO A 241 -25.85 -2.24 -12.71
C PRO A 241 -25.89 -3.69 -12.23
N VAL A 242 -25.38 -4.64 -13.03
CA VAL A 242 -25.27 -6.06 -12.65
C VAL A 242 -24.22 -6.23 -11.54
N ALA A 243 -23.05 -5.59 -11.67
CA ALA A 243 -22.01 -5.63 -10.64
C ALA A 243 -22.50 -5.08 -9.30
N SER A 244 -23.38 -4.08 -9.30
CA SER A 244 -23.97 -3.53 -8.07
C SER A 244 -24.84 -4.54 -7.29
N LYS A 245 -25.31 -5.60 -7.96
CA LYS A 245 -26.09 -6.70 -7.38
C LYS A 245 -25.28 -7.99 -7.22
N ALA A 246 -24.01 -7.98 -7.60
CA ALA A 246 -23.15 -9.14 -7.54
C ALA A 246 -22.91 -9.56 -6.08
N SER A 247 -22.82 -10.87 -5.85
CA SER A 247 -22.36 -11.39 -4.56
C SER A 247 -20.89 -11.06 -4.35
N VAL A 248 -20.41 -11.10 -3.11
CA VAL A 248 -18.98 -10.90 -2.82
C VAL A 248 -18.11 -11.89 -3.60
N GLY A 249 -18.57 -13.14 -3.76
CA GLY A 249 -17.85 -14.14 -4.56
C GLY A 249 -17.69 -13.73 -6.03
N GLN A 250 -18.74 -13.16 -6.63
CA GLN A 250 -18.69 -12.63 -8.00
C GLN A 250 -17.81 -11.37 -8.09
N LEU A 251 -17.85 -10.48 -7.09
CA LEU A 251 -16.96 -9.32 -7.05
C LEU A 251 -15.48 -9.73 -6.99
N LEU A 252 -15.15 -10.81 -6.28
CA LEU A 252 -13.81 -11.38 -6.25
C LEU A 252 -13.40 -12.09 -7.56
N GLN A 253 -14.25 -12.07 -8.58
CA GLN A 253 -13.90 -12.44 -9.95
C GLN A 253 -13.51 -11.24 -10.80
N GLU A 254 -13.81 -10.00 -10.37
CA GLU A 254 -13.44 -8.78 -11.10
C GLU A 254 -11.93 -8.52 -11.03
N PRO A 255 -11.20 -8.56 -12.17
CA PRO A 255 -9.74 -8.49 -12.16
C PRO A 255 -9.20 -7.20 -11.52
N THR A 256 -9.86 -6.07 -11.79
CA THR A 256 -9.44 -4.78 -11.23
C THR A 256 -9.54 -4.73 -9.71
N LEU A 257 -10.56 -5.37 -9.12
CA LEU A 257 -10.75 -5.45 -7.67
C LEU A 257 -9.75 -6.40 -7.03
N VAL A 258 -9.54 -7.57 -7.64
CA VAL A 258 -8.54 -8.55 -7.22
C VAL A 258 -7.14 -7.95 -7.19
N ASN A 259 -6.75 -7.20 -8.22
CA ASN A 259 -5.43 -6.58 -8.29
C ASN A 259 -5.23 -5.53 -7.19
N GLU A 260 -6.27 -4.78 -6.83
CA GLU A 260 -6.19 -3.81 -5.74
C GLU A 260 -6.07 -4.49 -4.38
N LEU A 261 -6.83 -5.57 -4.14
CA LEU A 261 -6.71 -6.38 -2.94
C LEU A 261 -5.34 -7.05 -2.85
N GLU A 262 -4.82 -7.56 -3.96
CA GLU A 262 -3.48 -8.14 -4.05
C GLU A 262 -2.41 -7.10 -3.69
N ARG A 263 -2.52 -5.89 -4.26
CA ARG A 263 -1.63 -4.77 -3.94
C ARG A 263 -1.64 -4.43 -2.44
N ILE A 264 -2.82 -4.46 -1.81
CA ILE A 264 -2.94 -4.29 -0.36
C ILE A 264 -2.29 -5.46 0.38
N THR A 265 -2.49 -6.71 -0.04
CA THR A 265 -1.86 -7.86 0.65
C THR A 265 -0.34 -7.89 0.52
N ARG A 266 0.20 -7.58 -0.66
CA ARG A 266 1.65 -7.53 -0.93
C ARG A 266 2.36 -6.40 -0.17
N TYR A 267 1.60 -5.49 0.42
CA TYR A 267 2.13 -4.46 1.30
C TYR A 267 2.80 -5.02 2.56
N PHE A 268 2.28 -6.16 3.03
CA PHE A 268 2.63 -6.76 4.31
C PHE A 268 3.70 -7.83 4.18
N THR A 269 4.49 -7.99 5.24
CA THR A 269 5.47 -9.08 5.37
C THR A 269 4.77 -10.45 5.42
N ASP A 270 5.52 -11.52 5.20
CA ASP A 270 4.96 -12.89 5.22
C ASP A 270 4.33 -13.24 6.57
N GLU A 271 4.95 -12.80 7.67
CA GLU A 271 4.43 -12.97 9.03
C GLU A 271 3.10 -12.21 9.21
N GLN A 272 3.05 -10.94 8.81
CA GLN A 272 1.82 -10.14 8.87
C GLN A 272 0.71 -10.74 8.01
N ARG A 273 1.03 -11.19 6.78
CA ARG A 273 0.07 -11.87 5.90
C ARG A 273 -0.47 -13.14 6.56
N SER A 274 0.38 -13.93 7.20
CA SER A 274 -0.03 -15.12 7.96
C SER A 274 -0.99 -14.76 9.10
N HIS A 275 -0.69 -13.72 9.88
CA HIS A 275 -1.59 -13.22 10.92
C HIS A 275 -2.94 -12.77 10.37
N LEU A 276 -2.95 -12.02 9.26
CA LEU A 276 -4.17 -11.56 8.60
C LEU A 276 -5.03 -12.74 8.10
N VAL A 277 -4.42 -13.77 7.52
CA VAL A 277 -5.14 -14.99 7.09
C VAL A 277 -5.76 -15.72 8.28
N ARG A 278 -5.01 -15.90 9.37
CA ARG A 278 -5.52 -16.54 10.59
C ARG A 278 -6.69 -15.76 11.20
N LEU A 279 -6.55 -14.43 11.32
CA LEU A 279 -7.63 -13.55 11.79
C LEU A 279 -8.86 -13.60 10.89
N ALA A 280 -8.66 -13.73 9.58
CA ALA A 280 -9.78 -13.80 8.64
C ALA A 280 -10.60 -15.09 8.77
N GLN A 281 -10.00 -16.17 9.28
CA GLN A 281 -10.61 -17.50 9.40
C GLN A 281 -11.32 -17.74 10.74
N VAL A 282 -10.97 -16.99 11.80
CA VAL A 282 -11.56 -17.18 13.13
C VAL A 282 -12.77 -16.27 13.35
N SER A 283 -13.72 -16.73 14.16
CA SER A 283 -14.86 -15.93 14.62
C SER A 283 -14.58 -15.20 15.92
N ASP A 284 -13.69 -15.74 16.76
CA ASP A 284 -13.19 -15.11 17.98
C ASP A 284 -11.69 -14.87 17.83
N VAL A 285 -11.27 -13.62 18.01
CA VAL A 285 -9.87 -13.19 17.83
C VAL A 285 -9.10 -13.14 19.15
N SER A 286 -9.74 -13.43 20.29
CA SER A 286 -9.17 -13.24 21.63
C SER A 286 -7.85 -13.98 21.83
N GLU A 287 -7.70 -15.18 21.26
CA GLU A 287 -6.45 -15.97 21.35
C GLU A 287 -5.32 -15.41 20.48
N LEU A 288 -5.65 -14.79 19.34
CA LEU A 288 -4.67 -14.22 18.40
C LEU A 288 -4.32 -12.76 18.74
N TRP A 289 -5.21 -12.07 19.43
CA TRP A 289 -5.10 -10.64 19.66
C TRP A 289 -3.81 -10.22 20.38
N PRO A 290 -3.32 -10.91 21.45
CA PRO A 290 -2.08 -10.52 22.10
C PRO A 290 -0.92 -10.38 21.12
N THR A 291 -0.73 -11.36 20.23
CA THR A 291 0.33 -11.36 19.22
C THR A 291 0.12 -10.27 18.15
N VAL A 292 -1.09 -10.12 17.63
CA VAL A 292 -1.35 -9.15 16.55
C VAL A 292 -1.32 -7.71 17.06
N SER A 293 -1.73 -7.49 18.31
CA SER A 293 -1.86 -6.14 18.88
C SER A 293 -0.53 -5.40 19.04
N GLU A 294 0.60 -6.11 18.97
CA GLU A 294 1.94 -5.54 18.99
C GLU A 294 2.33 -4.95 17.61
N ASP A 295 1.67 -5.36 16.53
CA ASP A 295 1.94 -4.82 15.20
C ASP A 295 1.25 -3.46 15.00
N ARG A 296 2.02 -2.39 15.20
CA ARG A 296 1.56 -1.01 15.04
C ARG A 296 0.98 -0.72 13.66
N VAL A 297 1.51 -1.32 12.59
CA VAL A 297 1.00 -1.05 11.22
C VAL A 297 -0.41 -1.60 11.09
N LEU A 298 -0.64 -2.84 11.53
CA LEU A 298 -1.95 -3.47 11.45
C LEU A 298 -2.97 -2.74 12.35
N VAL A 299 -2.58 -2.40 13.58
CA VAL A 299 -3.47 -1.82 14.58
C VAL A 299 -3.75 -0.33 14.33
N GLU A 300 -2.72 0.50 14.13
CA GLU A 300 -2.90 1.95 14.00
C GLU A 300 -3.50 2.37 12.65
N THR A 301 -3.34 1.54 11.60
CA THR A 301 -4.12 1.74 10.36
C THR A 301 -5.58 1.34 10.53
N GLY A 302 -5.96 0.71 11.64
CA GLY A 302 -7.30 0.20 11.88
C GLY A 302 -7.64 -1.03 11.04
N LEU A 303 -6.66 -1.62 10.34
CA LEU A 303 -6.89 -2.81 9.52
C LEU A 303 -7.31 -4.01 10.34
N VAL A 304 -6.82 -4.12 11.57
CA VAL A 304 -7.22 -5.15 12.54
C VAL A 304 -7.81 -4.51 13.78
N ASN A 305 -8.83 -5.16 14.34
CA ASN A 305 -9.46 -4.76 15.60
C ASN A 305 -10.02 -6.00 16.33
N LYS A 306 -10.39 -5.84 17.60
CA LYS A 306 -10.88 -6.93 18.45
C LYS A 306 -12.24 -7.46 18.01
N GLU A 307 -13.03 -6.64 17.32
CA GLU A 307 -14.41 -6.96 16.97
C GLU A 307 -14.51 -7.76 15.67
N ALA A 308 -13.79 -7.35 14.63
CA ALA A 308 -13.89 -7.91 13.28
C ALA A 308 -12.70 -8.80 12.89
N GLY A 309 -11.57 -8.70 13.61
CA GLY A 309 -10.30 -9.32 13.26
C GLY A 309 -9.62 -8.61 12.09
N VAL A 310 -10.22 -8.68 10.90
CA VAL A 310 -9.83 -7.88 9.73
C VAL A 310 -10.98 -6.95 9.39
N ALA A 311 -10.73 -5.65 9.51
CA ALA A 311 -11.74 -4.59 9.44
C ALA A 311 -12.33 -4.37 8.04
N ILE A 312 -11.58 -4.71 6.97
CA ILE A 312 -12.04 -4.62 5.58
C ILE A 312 -12.71 -5.93 5.17
N PRO A 313 -14.06 -5.99 5.00
CA PRO A 313 -14.75 -7.25 4.74
C PRO A 313 -14.37 -7.89 3.41
N LEU A 314 -14.16 -7.10 2.35
CA LEU A 314 -13.68 -7.61 1.05
C LEU A 314 -12.31 -8.27 1.17
N LEU A 315 -11.39 -7.65 1.92
CA LEU A 315 -10.07 -8.20 2.16
C LEU A 315 -10.14 -9.46 3.00
N LYS A 316 -10.96 -9.46 4.07
CA LYS A 316 -11.21 -10.65 4.89
C LYS A 316 -11.69 -11.82 4.03
N ARG A 317 -12.68 -11.60 3.16
CA ARG A 317 -13.22 -12.64 2.29
C ARG A 317 -12.21 -13.11 1.25
N TYR A 318 -11.43 -12.18 0.69
CA TYR A 318 -10.33 -12.47 -0.21
C TYR A 318 -9.29 -13.38 0.46
N LEU A 319 -8.80 -13.02 1.65
CA LEU A 319 -7.80 -13.78 2.42
C LEU A 319 -8.27 -15.21 2.74
N VAL A 320 -9.54 -15.41 3.11
CA VAL A 320 -10.09 -16.76 3.37
C VAL A 320 -10.18 -17.58 2.08
N GLY A 321 -10.52 -16.93 0.97
CA GLY A 321 -10.73 -17.60 -0.31
C GLY A 321 -9.46 -17.85 -1.11
N SER A 322 -8.30 -17.40 -0.62
CA SER A 322 -7.05 -17.51 -1.35
C SER A 322 -5.90 -18.03 -0.50
N VAL A 323 -5.05 -18.87 -1.10
CA VAL A 323 -3.71 -19.13 -0.57
C VAL A 323 -2.74 -18.18 -1.26
N HIS A 324 -1.98 -17.43 -0.47
CA HIS A 324 -0.91 -16.56 -0.97
C HIS A 324 0.43 -17.21 -0.70
N VAL A 325 1.25 -17.30 -1.74
CA VAL A 325 2.65 -17.70 -1.67
C VAL A 325 3.48 -16.62 -2.36
N PRO A 326 4.82 -16.58 -2.23
CA PRO A 326 5.63 -15.60 -2.94
C PRO A 326 5.29 -15.59 -4.45
N ASN A 327 4.92 -14.42 -4.98
CA ASN A 327 4.56 -14.19 -6.40
C ASN A 327 3.33 -14.93 -6.95
N ALA A 328 2.58 -15.66 -6.13
CA ALA A 328 1.42 -16.42 -6.59
C ALA A 328 0.23 -16.41 -5.61
N ARG A 329 -0.97 -16.51 -6.18
CA ARG A 329 -2.25 -16.56 -5.47
C ARG A 329 -3.12 -17.67 -6.02
N PHE A 330 -3.70 -18.45 -5.13
CA PHE A 330 -4.58 -19.56 -5.47
C PHE A 330 -5.97 -19.26 -4.93
N ASP A 331 -6.90 -18.90 -5.81
CA ASP A 331 -8.31 -18.72 -5.46
C ASP A 331 -8.95 -20.11 -5.31
N ILE A 332 -8.97 -20.59 -4.07
CA ILE A 332 -9.53 -21.89 -3.69
C ILE A 332 -11.01 -21.94 -4.04
N ASN A 333 -11.74 -20.85 -3.78
CA ASN A 333 -13.19 -20.83 -3.96
C ASN A 333 -13.59 -20.74 -5.44
N GLY A 334 -12.80 -20.01 -6.23
CA GLY A 334 -13.05 -19.83 -7.66
C GLY A 334 -12.44 -20.90 -8.54
N GLY A 335 -11.59 -21.80 -8.02
CA GLY A 335 -10.89 -22.79 -8.83
C GLY A 335 -9.84 -22.18 -9.76
N ARG A 336 -9.29 -21.00 -9.41
CA ARG A 336 -8.43 -20.20 -10.29
C ARG A 336 -7.06 -19.96 -9.65
N VAL A 337 -6.05 -19.82 -10.49
CA VAL A 337 -4.67 -19.57 -10.07
C VAL A 337 -4.20 -18.29 -10.72
N PHE A 338 -3.52 -17.43 -9.96
CA PHE A 338 -3.00 -16.15 -10.43
C PHE A 338 -1.52 -16.04 -10.06
N LEU A 339 -0.68 -15.68 -11.03
CA LEU A 339 0.74 -15.36 -10.84
C LEU A 339 0.96 -13.91 -11.24
N ASP A 340 1.51 -13.09 -10.36
CA ASP A 340 1.73 -11.66 -10.63
C ASP A 340 0.51 -10.95 -11.26
N SER A 341 -0.66 -11.20 -10.66
CA SER A 341 -1.96 -10.67 -11.10
C SER A 341 -2.46 -11.16 -12.46
N LYS A 342 -1.80 -12.14 -13.10
CA LYS A 342 -2.25 -12.80 -14.32
C LYS A 342 -2.84 -14.17 -14.00
N GLU A 343 -4.00 -14.47 -14.55
CA GLU A 343 -4.61 -15.80 -14.38
C GLU A 343 -3.83 -16.86 -15.16
N LEU A 344 -3.59 -18.00 -14.51
CA LEU A 344 -3.07 -19.20 -15.14
C LEU A 344 -4.24 -19.93 -15.80
N GLU A 345 -4.55 -19.53 -17.02
CA GLU A 345 -5.69 -20.05 -17.77
C GLU A 345 -5.49 -21.49 -18.26
N GLY A 346 -6.61 -22.17 -18.55
CA GLY A 346 -6.60 -23.47 -19.21
C GLY A 346 -6.12 -24.64 -18.35
N LEU A 347 -6.19 -24.54 -17.02
CA LEU A 347 -5.95 -25.67 -16.12
C LEU A 347 -7.10 -26.70 -16.23
N SER A 348 -6.73 -27.96 -16.42
CA SER A 348 -7.65 -29.07 -16.19
C SER A 348 -7.94 -29.22 -14.68
N LEU A 349 -9.04 -29.89 -14.34
CA LEU A 349 -9.41 -30.14 -12.94
C LEU A 349 -8.28 -30.84 -12.16
N THR A 350 -7.62 -31.80 -12.79
CA THR A 350 -6.49 -32.53 -12.18
C THR A 350 -5.29 -31.63 -11.94
N GLU A 351 -4.91 -30.81 -12.94
CA GLU A 351 -3.83 -29.83 -12.79
C GLU A 351 -4.13 -28.82 -11.68
N PHE A 352 -5.39 -28.36 -11.59
CA PHE A 352 -5.84 -27.48 -10.51
C PHE A 352 -5.68 -28.15 -9.13
N ARG A 353 -6.15 -29.39 -8.97
CA ARG A 353 -6.02 -30.13 -7.69
C ARG A 353 -4.56 -30.33 -7.29
N ILE A 354 -3.69 -30.67 -8.24
CA ILE A 354 -2.26 -30.83 -8.00
C ILE A 354 -1.65 -29.51 -7.50
N ILE A 355 -1.87 -28.41 -8.23
CA ILE A 355 -1.26 -27.14 -7.85
C ILE A 355 -1.85 -26.57 -6.55
N GLU A 356 -3.16 -26.74 -6.32
CA GLU A 356 -3.79 -26.36 -5.04
C GLU A 356 -3.11 -27.09 -3.86
N HIS A 357 -2.90 -28.40 -3.98
CA HIS A 357 -2.29 -29.17 -2.90
C HIS A 357 -0.82 -28.81 -2.67
N LEU A 358 -0.05 -28.61 -3.74
CA LEU A 358 1.35 -28.16 -3.65
C LEU A 358 1.47 -26.84 -2.89
N VAL A 359 0.55 -25.91 -3.13
CA VAL A 359 0.55 -24.57 -2.55
C VAL A 359 0.07 -24.57 -1.11
N ARG A 360 -0.95 -25.39 -0.79
CA ARG A 360 -1.35 -25.60 0.62
C ARG A 360 -0.20 -26.15 1.46
N ASN A 361 0.77 -26.79 0.82
CA ASN A 361 1.98 -27.34 1.42
C ASN A 361 3.24 -26.57 1.01
N THR A 362 3.14 -25.26 0.73
CA THR A 362 4.31 -24.43 0.44
C THR A 362 5.39 -24.56 1.52
N GLY A 363 6.64 -24.63 1.08
CA GLY A 363 7.81 -24.90 1.90
C GLY A 363 7.94 -26.35 2.37
N LYS A 364 7.00 -27.24 2.04
CA LYS A 364 7.04 -28.68 2.35
C LYS A 364 7.16 -29.52 1.08
N ILE A 365 7.81 -30.66 1.22
CA ILE A 365 7.91 -31.64 0.15
C ILE A 365 6.59 -32.39 0.06
N VAL A 366 5.91 -32.28 -1.08
CA VAL A 366 4.76 -33.11 -1.44
C VAL A 366 5.27 -34.31 -2.23
N THR A 367 4.99 -35.50 -1.72
CA THR A 367 5.43 -36.77 -2.28
C THR A 367 4.63 -37.15 -3.53
N ARG A 368 5.18 -38.07 -4.34
CA ARG A 368 4.46 -38.61 -5.51
C ARG A 368 3.22 -39.40 -5.07
N ASP A 369 3.28 -40.09 -3.95
CA ASP A 369 2.15 -40.85 -3.41
C ASP A 369 1.00 -39.93 -2.97
N GLU A 370 1.33 -38.79 -2.33
CA GLU A 370 0.34 -37.75 -2.01
C GLU A 370 -0.32 -37.19 -3.29
N LEU A 371 0.48 -36.90 -4.32
CA LEU A 371 -0.06 -36.45 -5.61
C LEU A 371 -0.92 -37.52 -6.31
N ALA A 372 -0.52 -38.79 -6.23
CA ALA A 372 -1.30 -39.89 -6.79
C ALA A 372 -2.69 -39.98 -6.14
N ALA A 373 -2.77 -39.85 -4.82
CA ALA A 373 -4.02 -39.87 -4.06
C ALA A 373 -4.97 -38.71 -4.45
N ILE A 374 -4.43 -37.56 -4.84
CA ILE A 374 -5.22 -36.39 -5.26
C ILE A 374 -5.76 -36.55 -6.68
N ILE A 375 -4.96 -37.14 -7.56
CA ILE A 375 -5.32 -37.34 -8.97
C ILE A 375 -6.43 -38.39 -9.08
N SER A 376 -6.37 -39.45 -8.27
CA SER A 376 -7.30 -40.57 -8.31
C SER A 376 -7.78 -40.94 -6.89
N PRO A 377 -8.69 -40.15 -6.30
CA PRO A 377 -9.18 -40.38 -4.94
C PRO A 377 -10.04 -41.65 -4.81
N ASP A 378 -10.64 -42.13 -5.90
CA ASP A 378 -11.59 -43.25 -5.91
C ASP A 378 -10.99 -44.58 -6.41
N SER A 379 -9.69 -44.62 -6.77
CA SER A 379 -9.07 -45.85 -7.26
C SER A 379 -8.66 -46.76 -6.10
N GLU A 380 -9.38 -47.86 -5.91
CA GLU A 380 -8.99 -49.00 -5.08
C GLU A 380 -7.76 -49.72 -5.68
N GLY A 381 -6.57 -49.11 -5.58
CA GLY A 381 -5.30 -49.76 -5.91
C GLY A 381 -4.80 -49.64 -7.36
N ALA A 382 -5.54 -48.98 -8.26
CA ALA A 382 -5.00 -48.55 -9.56
C ALA A 382 -4.25 -47.22 -9.39
N GLY A 383 -3.03 -47.28 -8.86
CA GLY A 383 -2.19 -46.10 -8.63
C GLY A 383 -1.88 -45.32 -9.91
N VAL A 384 -1.82 -43.99 -9.81
CA VAL A 384 -1.34 -43.13 -10.90
C VAL A 384 0.16 -43.31 -11.04
N SER A 385 0.65 -43.56 -12.26
CA SER A 385 2.08 -43.79 -12.48
C SER A 385 2.91 -42.52 -12.22
N ASN A 386 4.16 -42.70 -11.76
CA ASN A 386 5.06 -41.59 -11.52
C ASN A 386 5.29 -40.74 -12.78
N GLU A 387 5.35 -41.38 -13.95
CA GLU A 387 5.49 -40.70 -15.25
C GLU A 387 4.28 -39.81 -15.56
N SER A 388 3.08 -40.23 -15.15
CA SER A 388 1.87 -39.44 -15.33
C SER A 388 1.90 -38.19 -14.43
N ILE A 389 2.38 -38.33 -13.19
CA ILE A 389 2.59 -37.21 -12.27
C ILE A 389 3.63 -36.24 -12.85
N ASP A 390 4.77 -36.75 -13.32
CA ASP A 390 5.82 -35.94 -13.96
C ASP A 390 5.26 -35.17 -15.18
N GLN A 391 4.38 -35.77 -15.99
CA GLN A 391 3.72 -35.08 -17.10
C GLN A 391 2.81 -33.94 -16.63
N TYR A 392 2.01 -34.14 -15.58
CA TYR A 392 1.19 -33.08 -15.02
C TYR A 392 2.04 -31.91 -14.50
N ILE A 393 3.12 -32.20 -13.77
CA ILE A 393 4.05 -31.18 -13.28
C ILE A 393 4.73 -30.45 -14.43
N SER A 394 5.15 -31.16 -15.48
CA SER A 394 5.74 -30.56 -16.67
C SER A 394 4.76 -29.61 -17.39
N ARG A 395 3.50 -30.02 -17.55
CA ARG A 395 2.45 -29.16 -18.15
C ARG A 395 2.16 -27.94 -17.29
N LEU A 396 2.06 -28.11 -15.97
CA LEU A 396 1.90 -27.00 -15.03
C LEU A 396 3.04 -26.00 -15.14
N ARG A 397 4.30 -26.46 -15.07
CA ARG A 397 5.49 -25.60 -15.24
C ARG A 397 5.46 -24.83 -16.56
N LYS A 398 5.08 -25.49 -17.67
CA LYS A 398 4.98 -24.85 -18.98
C LYS A 398 3.91 -23.75 -19.02
N LYS A 399 2.77 -23.94 -18.35
CA LYS A 399 1.74 -22.90 -18.26
C LYS A 399 2.21 -21.75 -17.37
N ILE A 400 2.84 -22.07 -16.24
CA ILE A 400 3.42 -21.09 -15.30
C ILE A 400 4.45 -20.21 -16.00
N SER A 401 5.34 -20.80 -16.81
CA SER A 401 6.37 -20.06 -17.55
C SER A 401 5.83 -19.09 -18.61
N LEU A 402 4.54 -19.14 -18.95
CA LEU A 402 3.92 -18.16 -19.86
C LEU A 402 3.60 -16.84 -19.17
N ILE A 403 3.49 -16.85 -17.84
CA ILE A 403 3.03 -15.69 -17.06
C ILE A 403 3.99 -15.29 -15.94
N SER A 404 4.99 -16.12 -15.62
CA SER A 404 6.04 -15.85 -14.63
C SER A 404 7.40 -16.37 -15.12
N ASP A 405 8.47 -15.62 -14.83
CA ASP A 405 9.84 -15.98 -15.20
C ASP A 405 10.52 -16.90 -14.14
N GLY A 406 9.85 -17.20 -13.02
CA GLY A 406 10.40 -17.98 -11.91
C GLY A 406 10.06 -19.47 -11.92
N GLU A 407 10.96 -20.31 -11.39
CA GLU A 407 10.69 -21.73 -11.15
C GLU A 407 9.87 -21.92 -9.87
N ILE A 408 8.53 -21.88 -9.99
CA ILE A 408 7.60 -21.97 -8.85
C ILE A 408 7.53 -23.39 -8.27
N ILE A 409 7.50 -24.42 -9.11
CA ILE A 409 7.45 -25.82 -8.68
C ILE A 409 8.85 -26.41 -8.83
N LYS A 410 9.51 -26.73 -7.72
CA LYS A 410 10.84 -27.35 -7.67
C LYS A 410 10.74 -28.87 -7.54
N THR A 411 11.62 -29.60 -8.22
CA THR A 411 11.75 -31.05 -8.02
C THR A 411 12.71 -31.31 -6.88
N VAL A 412 12.29 -32.06 -5.87
CA VAL A 412 13.18 -32.57 -4.82
C VAL A 412 13.53 -34.01 -5.14
N PHE A 413 14.76 -34.23 -5.62
CA PHE A 413 15.21 -35.50 -6.18
C PHE A 413 14.93 -36.68 -5.23
N GLY A 414 14.30 -37.73 -5.75
CA GLY A 414 13.93 -38.94 -5.00
C GLY A 414 12.83 -38.76 -3.95
N ARG A 415 12.28 -37.54 -3.75
CA ARG A 415 11.28 -37.28 -2.70
C ARG A 415 9.94 -36.77 -3.23
N GLY A 416 9.95 -35.90 -4.24
CA GLY A 416 8.72 -35.34 -4.78
C GLY A 416 8.90 -33.94 -5.34
N TYR A 417 7.94 -33.06 -5.07
CA TYR A 417 7.93 -31.68 -5.54
C TYR A 417 7.64 -30.72 -4.40
N MET A 418 7.99 -29.46 -4.58
CA MET A 418 7.82 -28.41 -3.58
C MET A 418 7.50 -27.10 -4.28
N VAL A 419 6.63 -26.30 -3.68
CA VAL A 419 6.47 -24.87 -4.01
C VAL A 419 7.22 -24.08 -2.95
N ASP A 420 8.08 -23.17 -3.40
CA ASP A 420 8.87 -22.27 -2.55
C ASP A 420 8.17 -20.91 -2.39
#